data_AF-A0A925X3Q2-F1
#
_entry.id   AF-A0A925X3Q2-F1
#
_cell.length_a   1.000
_cell.length_b   1.000
_cell.length_c   1.000
_cell.angle_alpha   90.00
_cell.angle_beta   90.00
_cell.angle_gamma   90.00
#
_symmetry.space_group_name_H-M   'P 1'
#
loop_
_entity.id
_entity.type
_entity.pdbx_description
1 polymer ?
#
loop_
_entity_poly.entity_id
_entity_poly.type
_entity_poly.pdbx_seq_one_letter_code
_entity_poly.pdbx_strand_id
1 'polypeptide(L)'
;MADGPFAPNWQSLCNYQVPDWYRDAKFGIFIHWGVYSVPAFDNEWYPRNMYQRGHKVFEHHVKTYGPQDQFGYKDFIPMFQAERFDPRAWIELFKSAGARFVVPVAEHHDGFAMYETKLNRWNAAEMGPKRDIIGELATAARDAGLIFGASTHRIEHFWFLNGGTQFSSDVTDPQFADFYGPAKPDNTPPDAAWMEDWLARCIELADKYQPQLFYFDWWIEQPAAKPYLR
;
A
#
# COMPACT_ATOMS: atom_id res chain seq x y z
N MET A 1 -17.66 -16.42 -9.66
CA MET A 1 -17.11 -15.59 -10.74
C MET A 1 -18.14 -14.52 -11.03
N ALA A 2 -17.72 -13.27 -11.24
CA ALA A 2 -18.65 -12.21 -11.62
C ALA A 2 -19.16 -12.46 -13.04
N ASP A 3 -20.46 -12.25 -13.27
CA ASP A 3 -21.08 -12.35 -14.59
C ASP A 3 -20.76 -11.09 -15.41
N GLY A 4 -19.51 -10.99 -15.88
CA GLY A 4 -18.99 -9.88 -16.66
C GLY A 4 -18.64 -10.26 -18.09
N PRO A 5 -18.36 -9.29 -18.97
CA PRO A 5 -18.00 -9.54 -20.37
C PRO A 5 -16.59 -10.14 -20.55
N PHE A 6 -15.83 -10.32 -19.47
CA PHE A 6 -14.46 -10.83 -19.50
C PHE A 6 -14.35 -12.20 -18.82
N ALA A 7 -13.73 -13.16 -19.51
CA ALA A 7 -13.25 -14.40 -18.93
C ALA A 7 -11.83 -14.21 -18.35
N PRO A 8 -11.43 -15.01 -17.34
CA PRO A 8 -10.14 -14.86 -16.66
C PRO A 8 -8.98 -15.44 -17.50
N ASN A 9 -8.73 -14.87 -18.67
CA ASN A 9 -7.63 -15.21 -19.57
C ASN A 9 -7.27 -14.04 -20.50
N TRP A 10 -6.01 -14.03 -20.95
CA TRP A 10 -5.48 -12.98 -21.83
C TRP A 10 -6.23 -12.81 -23.15
N GLN A 11 -6.75 -13.88 -23.74
CA GLN A 11 -7.54 -13.81 -24.98
C GLN A 11 -8.80 -12.97 -24.80
N SER A 12 -9.41 -13.01 -23.61
CA SER A 12 -10.54 -12.16 -23.25
C SER A 12 -10.09 -10.77 -22.81
N LEU A 13 -9.12 -10.67 -21.89
CA LEU A 13 -8.68 -9.40 -21.30
C LEU A 13 -8.04 -8.44 -22.31
N CYS A 14 -7.39 -8.93 -23.36
CA CYS A 14 -6.78 -8.07 -24.38
C CYS A 14 -7.81 -7.25 -25.18
N ASN A 15 -9.11 -7.58 -25.07
CA ASN A 15 -10.19 -6.81 -25.68
C ASN A 15 -10.59 -5.58 -24.85
N TYR A 16 -10.06 -5.42 -23.63
CA TYR A 16 -10.32 -4.24 -22.80
C TYR A 16 -9.91 -2.97 -23.55
N GLN A 17 -10.80 -1.97 -23.51
CA GLN A 17 -10.53 -0.65 -24.04
C GLN A 17 -10.39 0.32 -22.87
N VAL A 18 -9.29 1.09 -22.87
CA VAL A 18 -9.12 2.19 -21.93
C VAL A 18 -10.34 3.12 -22.06
N PRO A 19 -11.02 3.47 -20.96
CA PRO A 19 -12.22 4.29 -21.02
C PRO A 19 -11.91 5.73 -21.41
N ASP A 20 -12.85 6.38 -22.10
CA ASP A 20 -12.69 7.75 -22.59
C ASP A 20 -12.40 8.74 -21.46
N TRP A 21 -13.04 8.57 -20.30
CA TRP A 21 -12.79 9.44 -19.15
C TRP A 21 -11.29 9.48 -18.79
N TYR A 22 -10.57 8.37 -18.87
CA TYR A 22 -9.15 8.32 -18.50
C TYR A 22 -8.29 8.96 -19.59
N ARG A 23 -8.62 8.70 -20.86
CA ARG A 23 -7.98 9.37 -21.99
C ARG A 23 -8.16 10.88 -21.91
N ASP A 24 -9.32 11.37 -21.50
CA ASP A 24 -9.67 12.79 -21.46
C ASP A 24 -9.24 13.48 -20.16
N ALA A 25 -9.07 12.73 -19.07
CA ALA A 25 -8.72 13.27 -17.77
C ALA A 25 -7.39 14.04 -17.76
N LYS A 26 -6.38 13.52 -18.47
CA LYS A 26 -4.99 14.01 -18.61
C LYS A 26 -4.18 14.16 -17.31
N PHE A 27 -4.81 14.54 -16.20
CA PHE A 27 -4.16 14.90 -14.95
C PHE A 27 -4.90 14.31 -13.74
N GLY A 28 -4.13 13.71 -12.84
CA GLY A 28 -4.60 13.17 -11.58
C GLY A 28 -3.52 13.26 -10.50
N ILE A 29 -3.93 13.05 -9.25
CA ILE A 29 -3.04 13.13 -8.08
C ILE A 29 -2.80 11.73 -7.53
N PHE A 30 -1.54 11.37 -7.35
CA PHE A 30 -1.13 10.14 -6.69
C PHE A 30 -0.64 10.47 -5.27
N ILE A 31 -0.99 9.65 -4.27
CA ILE A 31 -0.72 9.96 -2.86
C ILE A 31 0.03 8.80 -2.20
N HIS A 32 1.32 9.01 -1.92
CA HIS A 32 2.07 8.21 -0.97
C HIS A 32 1.93 8.81 0.42
N TRP A 33 1.06 8.24 1.26
CA TRP A 33 0.89 8.65 2.64
C TRP A 33 0.49 7.46 3.50
N GLY A 34 1.22 7.26 4.61
CA GLY A 34 1.05 6.12 5.51
C GLY A 34 1.96 6.22 6.72
N VAL A 35 2.20 5.10 7.41
CA VAL A 35 3.02 5.06 8.63
C VAL A 35 4.46 5.55 8.37
N TYR A 36 4.99 5.30 7.17
CA TYR A 36 6.30 5.78 6.73
C TYR A 36 6.40 7.31 6.65
N SER A 37 5.28 8.03 6.69
CA SER A 37 5.26 9.50 6.77
C SER A 37 5.53 10.03 8.19
N VAL A 38 5.36 9.21 9.24
CA VAL A 38 5.59 9.62 10.65
C VAL A 38 7.04 10.05 10.91
N PRO A 39 8.07 9.26 10.56
CA PRO A 39 9.46 9.67 10.79
C PRO A 39 9.89 10.87 9.92
N ALA A 40 9.17 11.17 8.84
CA ALA A 40 9.41 12.31 7.94
C ALA A 40 10.89 12.45 7.51
N PHE A 41 11.55 11.32 7.23
CA PHE A 41 12.97 11.27 6.91
C PHE A 41 13.22 10.36 5.71
N ASP A 42 14.08 10.82 4.79
CA ASP A 42 14.37 10.18 3.51
C ASP A 42 13.15 10.10 2.58
N ASN A 43 12.41 8.99 2.60
CA ASN A 43 11.27 8.73 1.71
C ASN A 43 10.39 7.58 2.24
N GLU A 44 9.41 7.14 1.46
CA GLU A 44 8.49 6.04 1.77
C GLU A 44 9.18 4.67 1.94
N TRP A 45 10.47 4.55 1.57
CA TRP A 45 11.29 3.39 1.86
C TRP A 45 11.97 3.42 3.24
N TYR A 46 11.69 4.42 4.09
CA TYR A 46 12.12 4.43 5.50
C TYR A 46 11.93 3.06 6.20
N PRO A 47 10.75 2.40 6.16
CA PRO A 47 10.53 1.08 6.74
C PRO A 47 11.54 0.01 6.33
N ARG A 48 12.07 0.07 5.10
CA ARG A 48 13.13 -0.84 4.65
C ARG A 48 14.50 -0.35 5.12
N ASN A 49 14.78 0.91 4.83
CA ASN A 49 16.10 1.50 4.97
C ASN A 49 16.54 1.67 6.43
N MET A 50 15.60 1.73 7.38
CA MET A 50 15.88 1.72 8.81
C MET A 50 16.46 0.39 9.31
N TYR A 51 16.36 -0.68 8.54
CA TYR A 51 16.96 -1.99 8.86
C TYR A 51 18.20 -2.32 8.01
N GLN A 52 18.73 -1.37 7.23
CA GLN A 52 19.93 -1.58 6.39
C GLN A 52 21.16 -1.00 7.10
N ARG A 53 21.97 -1.84 7.77
CA ARG A 53 23.19 -1.39 8.45
C ARG A 53 24.13 -0.67 7.49
N GLY A 54 24.64 0.49 7.91
CA GLY A 54 25.48 1.37 7.07
C GLY A 54 24.69 2.30 6.14
N HIS A 55 23.36 2.21 6.12
CA HIS A 55 22.51 3.19 5.44
C HIS A 55 22.24 4.40 6.36
N LYS A 56 22.16 5.60 5.77
CA LYS A 56 21.90 6.86 6.51
C LYS A 56 20.61 6.81 7.35
N VAL A 57 19.59 6.07 6.89
CA VAL A 57 18.30 5.92 7.59
C VAL A 57 18.45 5.03 8.81
N PHE A 58 19.24 3.96 8.76
CA PHE A 58 19.56 3.14 9.92
C PHE A 58 20.25 3.98 11.00
N GLU A 59 21.26 4.77 10.63
CA GLU A 59 21.98 5.64 11.56
C GLU A 59 21.07 6.70 12.18
N HIS A 60 20.23 7.34 11.35
CA HIS A 60 19.22 8.29 11.82
C HIS A 60 18.24 7.63 12.79
N HIS A 61 17.75 6.42 12.47
CA HIS A 61 16.79 5.72 13.30
C HIS A 61 17.36 5.42 14.70
N VAL A 62 18.57 4.84 14.75
CA VAL A 62 19.26 4.53 16.00
C VAL A 62 19.50 5.78 16.84
N LYS A 63 19.88 6.89 16.21
CA LYS A 63 20.14 8.16 16.91
C LYS A 63 18.86 8.82 17.45
N THR A 64 17.74 8.71 16.73
CA THR A 64 16.51 9.45 17.04
C THR A 64 15.55 8.66 17.93
N TYR A 65 15.41 7.35 17.70
CA TYR A 65 14.39 6.50 18.33
C TYR A 65 14.99 5.38 19.17
N GLY A 66 16.18 4.90 18.81
CA GLY A 66 16.87 3.79 19.48
C GLY A 66 17.08 2.58 18.57
N PRO A 67 17.64 1.49 19.10
CA PRO A 67 17.85 0.27 18.33
C PRO A 67 16.52 -0.41 17.96
N GLN A 68 16.50 -1.11 16.83
CA GLN A 68 15.30 -1.64 16.18
C GLN A 68 14.60 -2.77 16.97
N ASP A 69 15.27 -3.36 17.96
CA ASP A 69 14.67 -4.31 18.90
C ASP A 69 13.97 -3.64 20.09
N GLN A 70 14.19 -2.33 20.30
CA GLN A 70 13.51 -1.53 21.32
C GLN A 70 12.47 -0.61 20.71
N PHE A 71 12.80 0.00 19.57
CA PHE A 71 11.90 0.83 18.78
C PHE A 71 12.07 0.42 17.32
N GLY A 72 11.12 -0.33 16.78
CA GLY A 72 11.10 -0.73 15.38
C GLY A 72 9.90 -0.13 14.64
N TYR A 73 9.71 -0.53 13.38
CA TYR A 73 8.79 0.18 12.49
C TYR A 73 7.33 0.18 12.97
N LYS A 74 6.88 -0.92 13.58
CA LYS A 74 5.56 -1.08 14.21
C LYS A 74 5.27 0.01 15.25
N ASP A 75 6.30 0.56 15.90
CA ASP A 75 6.13 1.53 16.98
C ASP A 75 5.74 2.92 16.44
N PHE A 76 5.90 3.16 15.14
CA PHE A 76 5.35 4.34 14.46
C PHE A 76 3.84 4.23 14.21
N ILE A 77 3.25 3.04 14.19
CA ILE A 77 1.82 2.85 13.93
C ILE A 77 0.93 3.62 14.91
N PRO A 78 1.10 3.51 16.25
CA PRO A 78 0.29 4.31 17.19
C PRO A 78 0.56 5.82 17.10
N MET A 79 1.67 6.24 16.49
CA MET A 79 2.01 7.65 16.26
C MET A 79 1.38 8.21 14.99
N PHE A 80 1.00 7.36 14.03
CA PHE A 80 0.29 7.74 12.84
C PHE A 80 -1.20 8.02 13.16
N GLN A 81 -1.50 9.21 13.69
CA GLN A 81 -2.86 9.50 14.20
C GLN A 81 -3.76 10.24 13.21
N ALA A 82 -3.19 10.82 12.15
CA ALA A 82 -3.94 11.58 11.16
C ALA A 82 -4.85 12.68 11.77
N GLU A 83 -4.43 13.32 12.85
CA GLU A 83 -5.27 14.23 13.67
C GLU A 83 -5.91 15.39 12.88
N ARG A 84 -5.26 15.82 11.79
CA ARG A 84 -5.71 16.92 10.92
C ARG A 84 -6.11 16.45 9.53
N PHE A 85 -6.31 15.15 9.34
CA PHE A 85 -6.72 14.60 8.06
C PHE A 85 -8.20 14.92 7.79
N ASP A 86 -8.42 15.72 6.75
CA ASP A 86 -9.74 16.03 6.19
C ASP A 86 -9.75 15.60 4.70
N PRO A 87 -10.45 14.50 4.37
CA PRO A 87 -10.51 14.01 3.00
C PRO A 87 -11.20 15.01 2.06
N ARG A 88 -12.19 15.77 2.53
CA ARG A 88 -12.90 16.76 1.69
C ARG A 88 -11.97 17.92 1.37
N ALA A 89 -11.23 18.43 2.34
CA ALA A 89 -10.26 19.50 2.11
C ALA A 89 -9.19 19.08 1.09
N TRP A 90 -8.69 17.84 1.16
CA TRP A 90 -7.73 17.30 0.19
C TRP A 90 -8.33 17.22 -1.21
N ILE A 91 -9.51 16.63 -1.33
CA ILE A 91 -10.17 16.46 -2.63
C ILE A 91 -10.52 17.81 -3.27
N GLU A 92 -11.03 18.78 -2.50
CA GLU A 92 -11.29 20.13 -3.01
C GLU A 92 -10.01 20.84 -3.46
N LEU A 93 -8.90 20.64 -2.74
CA LEU A 93 -7.59 21.13 -3.18
C LEU A 93 -7.17 20.50 -4.52
N PHE A 94 -7.27 19.17 -4.65
CA PHE A 94 -6.90 18.46 -5.88
C PHE A 94 -7.77 18.87 -7.07
N LYS A 95 -9.08 19.01 -6.84
CA LYS A 95 -10.03 19.51 -7.85
C LYS A 95 -9.68 20.93 -8.28
N SER A 96 -9.36 21.80 -7.33
CA SER A 96 -8.94 23.18 -7.59
C SER A 96 -7.63 23.26 -8.37
N ALA A 97 -6.72 22.30 -8.16
CA ALA A 97 -5.51 22.13 -8.96
C ALA A 97 -5.77 21.61 -10.39
N GLY A 98 -7.02 21.24 -10.71
CA GLY A 98 -7.43 20.76 -12.03
C GLY A 98 -7.41 19.24 -12.19
N ALA A 99 -7.15 18.48 -11.13
CA ALA A 99 -7.16 17.02 -11.19
C ALA A 99 -8.55 16.49 -11.62
N ARG A 100 -8.53 15.36 -12.31
CA ARG A 100 -9.74 14.63 -12.73
C ARG A 100 -9.87 13.28 -12.03
N PHE A 101 -8.77 12.75 -11.50
CA PHE A 101 -8.75 11.53 -10.72
C PHE A 101 -7.74 11.60 -9.58
N VAL A 102 -7.93 10.78 -8.56
CA VAL A 102 -7.03 10.64 -7.40
C VAL A 102 -6.73 9.17 -7.14
N VAL A 103 -5.48 8.85 -6.79
CA VAL A 103 -4.99 7.48 -6.60
C VAL A 103 -4.15 7.42 -5.31
N PRO A 104 -4.78 7.23 -4.14
CA PRO A 104 -4.06 6.93 -2.92
C PRO A 104 -3.47 5.51 -2.93
N VAL A 105 -2.32 5.36 -2.27
CA VAL A 105 -1.76 4.05 -1.94
C VAL A 105 -2.58 3.43 -0.81
N ALA A 106 -3.31 2.36 -1.13
CA ALA A 106 -4.10 1.61 -0.16
C ALA A 106 -3.23 0.71 0.72
N GLU A 107 -2.16 0.16 0.16
CA GLU A 107 -1.14 -0.59 0.91
C GLU A 107 0.19 -0.44 0.18
N HIS A 108 1.21 0.06 0.88
CA HIS A 108 2.56 0.21 0.35
C HIS A 108 3.40 -1.06 0.64
N HIS A 109 4.70 -1.03 0.40
CA HIS A 109 5.60 -2.15 0.70
C HIS A 109 5.79 -2.42 2.19
N ASP A 110 5.29 -1.55 3.07
CA ASP A 110 5.44 -1.63 4.52
C ASP A 110 4.42 -2.59 5.18
N GLY A 111 3.40 -3.04 4.44
CA GLY A 111 2.41 -4.04 4.88
C GLY A 111 1.29 -3.47 5.74
N PHE A 112 1.24 -2.15 5.93
CA PHE A 112 0.17 -1.48 6.66
C PHE A 112 -0.95 -1.07 5.70
N ALA A 113 -2.14 -1.63 5.91
CA ALA A 113 -3.30 -1.31 5.08
C ALA A 113 -3.93 0.02 5.52
N MET A 114 -4.07 0.97 4.60
CA MET A 114 -4.70 2.28 4.84
C MET A 114 -6.23 2.21 4.82
N TYR A 115 -6.80 1.01 4.90
CA TYR A 115 -8.21 0.73 4.70
C TYR A 115 -8.68 -0.35 5.68
N GLU A 116 -9.97 -0.40 5.98
CA GLU A 116 -10.51 -1.46 6.85
C GLU A 116 -10.50 -2.79 6.10
N THR A 117 -9.66 -3.72 6.56
CA THR A 117 -9.49 -5.08 6.04
C THR A 117 -9.65 -6.12 7.13
N LYS A 118 -10.15 -7.31 6.77
CA LYS A 118 -10.16 -8.49 7.65
C LYS A 118 -8.98 -9.43 7.42
N LEU A 119 -8.13 -9.14 6.42
CA LEU A 119 -7.02 -10.00 6.01
C LEU A 119 -5.78 -9.81 6.89
N ASN A 120 -5.64 -8.66 7.56
CA ASN A 120 -4.69 -8.47 8.66
C ASN A 120 -5.26 -7.54 9.74
N ARG A 121 -4.66 -7.58 10.92
CA ARG A 121 -4.95 -6.63 12.02
C ARG A 121 -4.19 -5.30 11.89
N TRP A 122 -3.23 -5.21 10.97
CA TRP A 122 -2.31 -4.08 10.80
C TRP A 122 -2.88 -3.09 9.78
N ASN A 123 -3.92 -2.38 10.19
CA ASN A 123 -4.63 -1.47 9.32
C ASN A 123 -5.08 -0.18 10.02
N ALA A 124 -5.32 0.87 9.23
CA ALA A 124 -5.66 2.21 9.70
C ALA A 124 -7.03 2.29 10.39
N ALA A 125 -7.94 1.34 10.16
CA ALA A 125 -9.25 1.33 10.80
C ALA A 125 -9.18 0.81 12.25
N GLU A 126 -8.26 -0.11 12.52
CA GLU A 126 -8.06 -0.69 13.86
C GLU A 126 -6.95 0.02 14.66
N MET A 127 -5.95 0.57 13.97
CA MET A 127 -4.75 1.13 14.57
C MET A 127 -4.48 2.57 14.10
N GLY A 128 -3.62 3.30 14.83
CA GLY A 128 -3.22 4.65 14.46
C GLY A 128 -4.42 5.60 14.32
N PRO A 129 -4.84 5.97 13.08
CA PRO A 129 -5.96 6.90 12.87
C PRO A 129 -7.32 6.37 13.34
N LYS A 130 -7.50 5.06 13.41
CA LYS A 130 -8.80 4.39 13.61
C LYS A 130 -9.87 4.86 12.62
N ARG A 131 -9.48 4.96 11.36
CA ARG A 131 -10.24 5.48 10.23
C ARG A 131 -10.00 4.64 8.98
N ASP A 132 -11.06 4.43 8.19
CA ASP A 132 -10.93 3.87 6.85
C ASP A 132 -10.52 4.98 5.87
N ILE A 133 -9.21 5.26 5.77
CA ILE A 133 -8.66 6.38 5.00
C ILE A 133 -9.02 6.25 3.51
N ILE A 134 -8.93 5.05 2.95
CA ILE A 134 -9.29 4.79 1.55
C ILE A 134 -10.79 4.97 1.33
N GLY A 135 -11.65 4.46 2.22
CA GLY A 135 -13.10 4.66 2.14
C GLY A 135 -13.52 6.13 2.23
N GLU A 136 -12.87 6.89 3.11
CA GLU A 136 -13.11 8.31 3.28
C GLU A 136 -12.68 9.15 2.06
N LEU A 137 -11.50 8.87 1.49
CA LEU A 137 -11.04 9.51 0.24
C LEU A 137 -11.92 9.12 -0.95
N ALA A 138 -12.33 7.86 -1.05
CA ALA A 138 -13.23 7.39 -2.11
C ALA A 138 -14.56 8.11 -2.09
N THR A 139 -15.15 8.27 -0.90
CA THR A 139 -16.40 9.00 -0.69
C THR A 139 -16.23 10.46 -1.08
N ALA A 140 -15.21 11.15 -0.54
CA ALA A 140 -14.97 12.56 -0.83
C ALA A 140 -14.69 12.82 -2.33
N ALA A 141 -13.91 11.96 -2.99
CA ALA A 141 -13.63 12.06 -4.42
C ALA A 141 -14.92 12.01 -5.26
N ARG A 142 -15.78 11.02 -4.98
CA ARG A 142 -17.05 10.84 -5.68
C ARG A 142 -18.01 12.00 -5.45
N ASP A 143 -18.14 12.45 -4.20
CA ASP A 143 -18.97 13.61 -3.84
C ASP A 143 -18.54 14.87 -4.60
N ALA A 144 -17.23 15.05 -4.82
CA ALA A 144 -16.67 16.16 -5.56
C ALA A 144 -16.70 15.99 -7.09
N GLY A 145 -17.15 14.83 -7.60
CA GLY A 145 -17.15 14.50 -9.03
C GLY A 145 -15.78 14.16 -9.62
N LEU A 146 -14.81 13.79 -8.78
CA LEU A 146 -13.53 13.23 -9.23
C LEU A 146 -13.61 11.72 -9.35
N ILE A 147 -12.82 11.17 -10.27
CA ILE A 147 -12.67 9.72 -10.42
C ILE A 147 -11.74 9.19 -9.31
N PHE A 148 -12.18 8.15 -8.62
CA PHE A 148 -11.38 7.50 -7.59
C PHE A 148 -10.63 6.30 -8.15
N GLY A 149 -9.32 6.23 -7.90
CA GLY A 149 -8.49 5.04 -8.10
C GLY A 149 -7.90 4.55 -6.78
N ALA A 150 -7.20 3.43 -6.81
CA ALA A 150 -6.45 2.91 -5.68
C ALA A 150 -5.14 2.28 -6.18
N SER A 151 -4.09 2.34 -5.37
CA SER A 151 -2.82 1.67 -5.63
C SER A 151 -2.52 0.60 -4.57
N THR A 152 -1.91 -0.51 -4.99
CA THR A 152 -1.31 -1.48 -4.07
C THR A 152 0.11 -1.84 -4.51
N HIS A 153 1.02 -1.86 -3.54
CA HIS A 153 2.43 -2.17 -3.72
C HIS A 153 2.80 -3.45 -2.93
N ARG A 154 1.77 -4.19 -2.51
CA ARG A 154 1.79 -5.33 -1.58
C ARG A 154 2.75 -6.43 -1.97
N ILE A 155 2.91 -6.74 -3.27
CA ILE A 155 3.71 -7.89 -3.69
C ILE A 155 5.13 -7.76 -3.11
N GLU A 156 5.75 -6.59 -3.22
CA GLU A 156 7.16 -6.34 -2.84
C GLU A 156 7.42 -6.47 -1.34
N HIS A 157 6.39 -6.33 -0.51
CA HIS A 157 6.48 -6.58 0.93
C HIS A 157 7.03 -7.98 1.25
N PHE A 158 6.92 -8.95 0.32
CA PHE A 158 7.50 -10.30 0.43
C PHE A 158 8.95 -10.31 0.95
N TRP A 159 9.78 -9.38 0.49
CA TRP A 159 11.19 -9.27 0.86
C TRP A 159 11.57 -7.89 1.41
N PHE A 160 10.67 -6.91 1.32
CA PHE A 160 10.98 -5.50 1.59
C PHE A 160 11.68 -5.25 2.93
N LEU A 161 11.33 -6.03 3.95
CA LEU A 161 11.82 -5.90 5.33
C LEU A 161 12.98 -6.86 5.68
N ASN A 162 13.55 -7.53 4.68
CA ASN A 162 14.58 -8.56 4.86
C ASN A 162 15.84 -8.09 5.61
N GLY A 163 16.17 -6.79 5.55
CA GLY A 163 17.28 -6.23 6.33
C GLY A 163 17.15 -6.47 7.82
N GLY A 164 15.93 -6.46 8.35
CA GLY A 164 15.66 -6.68 9.78
C GLY A 164 15.95 -8.11 10.24
N THR A 165 16.05 -9.07 9.31
CA THR A 165 16.38 -10.47 9.64
C THR A 165 17.87 -10.69 9.94
N GLN A 166 18.73 -9.70 9.67
CA GLN A 166 20.18 -9.84 9.72
C GLN A 166 20.78 -9.51 11.10
N PHE A 167 19.96 -9.09 12.07
CA PHE A 167 20.38 -8.72 13.42
C PHE A 167 19.19 -8.73 14.39
N SER A 168 19.44 -8.49 15.70
CA SER A 168 18.38 -8.31 16.70
C SER A 168 17.48 -7.14 16.32
N SER A 169 16.27 -7.43 15.86
CA SER A 169 15.25 -6.44 15.53
C SER A 169 13.86 -7.05 15.67
N ASP A 170 12.84 -6.20 15.75
CA ASP A 170 11.45 -6.61 15.85
C ASP A 170 10.91 -7.38 14.61
N VAL A 171 11.58 -7.29 13.46
CA VAL A 171 11.29 -8.13 12.28
C VAL A 171 11.46 -9.62 12.60
N THR A 172 12.34 -9.97 13.54
CA THR A 172 12.59 -11.36 13.95
C THR A 172 11.74 -11.82 15.13
N ASP A 173 10.92 -10.94 15.71
CA ASP A 173 10.03 -11.29 16.82
C ASP A 173 8.79 -12.03 16.30
N PRO A 174 8.53 -13.28 16.75
CA PRO A 174 7.37 -14.06 16.32
C PRO A 174 6.02 -13.38 16.58
N GLN A 175 5.93 -12.46 17.54
CA GLN A 175 4.70 -11.72 17.84
C GLN A 175 4.26 -10.79 16.70
N PHE A 176 5.20 -10.33 15.88
CA PHE A 176 4.98 -9.37 14.78
C PHE A 176 5.22 -10.00 13.39
N ALA A 177 5.36 -11.33 13.33
CA ALA A 177 5.57 -12.05 12.08
C ALA A 177 4.44 -11.84 11.05
N ASP A 178 3.22 -11.55 11.52
CA ASP A 178 2.05 -11.24 10.68
C ASP A 178 2.06 -9.81 10.11
N PHE A 179 2.94 -8.93 10.60
CA PHE A 179 3.20 -7.60 10.04
C PHE A 179 4.41 -7.58 9.12
N TYR A 180 5.51 -8.17 9.57
CA TYR A 180 6.79 -8.08 8.88
C TYR A 180 7.05 -9.20 7.88
N GLY A 181 6.33 -10.31 8.03
CA GLY A 181 6.57 -11.53 7.29
C GLY A 181 6.15 -11.42 5.83
N PRO A 182 6.84 -12.16 4.94
CA PRO A 182 7.82 -13.19 5.25
C PRO A 182 9.29 -12.71 5.24
N ALA A 183 9.54 -11.42 4.95
CA ALA A 183 10.88 -10.80 4.93
C ALA A 183 11.98 -11.65 4.25
N LYS A 184 11.65 -12.28 3.11
CA LYS A 184 12.54 -13.19 2.39
C LYS A 184 13.74 -12.47 1.77
N PRO A 185 14.83 -13.17 1.43
CA PRO A 185 15.85 -12.61 0.54
C PRO A 185 15.22 -12.07 -0.75
N ASP A 186 15.71 -10.93 -1.26
CA ASP A 186 15.14 -10.21 -2.41
C ASP A 186 15.26 -10.97 -3.75
N ASN A 187 16.12 -11.98 -3.80
CA ASN A 187 16.24 -12.92 -4.91
C ASN A 187 15.28 -14.13 -4.81
N THR A 188 14.42 -14.18 -3.79
CA THR A 188 13.45 -15.26 -3.61
C THR A 188 12.13 -14.88 -4.30
N PRO A 189 11.61 -15.71 -5.23
CA PRO A 189 10.31 -15.43 -5.84
C PRO A 189 9.18 -15.63 -4.82
N PRO A 190 8.09 -14.84 -4.90
CA PRO A 190 6.93 -15.04 -4.05
C PRO A 190 6.26 -16.37 -4.37
N ASP A 191 5.83 -17.07 -3.32
CA ASP A 191 5.15 -18.36 -3.44
C ASP A 191 3.65 -18.20 -3.73
N ALA A 192 2.98 -19.32 -4.01
CA ALA A 192 1.56 -19.32 -4.34
C ALA A 192 0.69 -18.74 -3.21
N ALA A 193 1.02 -19.01 -1.95
CA ALA A 193 0.26 -18.51 -0.81
C ALA A 193 0.38 -16.97 -0.70
N TRP A 194 1.57 -16.41 -0.97
CA TRP A 194 1.76 -14.96 -1.04
C TRP A 194 0.93 -14.32 -2.15
N MET A 195 0.95 -14.93 -3.33
CA MET A 195 0.22 -14.39 -4.48
C MET A 195 -1.30 -14.53 -4.31
N GLU A 196 -1.77 -15.56 -3.60
CA GLU A 196 -3.18 -15.70 -3.20
C GLU A 196 -3.61 -14.64 -2.17
N ASP A 197 -2.78 -14.33 -1.15
CA ASP A 197 -3.02 -13.20 -0.22
C ASP A 197 -3.07 -11.87 -0.98
N TRP A 198 -2.11 -11.62 -1.86
CA TRP A 198 -2.09 -10.43 -2.70
C TRP A 198 -3.37 -10.30 -3.53
N LEU A 199 -3.79 -11.37 -4.21
CA LEU A 199 -5.00 -11.35 -5.02
C LEU A 199 -6.26 -11.13 -4.16
N ALA A 200 -6.34 -11.75 -2.97
CA ALA A 200 -7.46 -11.55 -2.05
C ALA A 200 -7.58 -10.09 -1.59
N ARG A 201 -6.46 -9.42 -1.30
CA ARG A 201 -6.43 -7.98 -0.98
C ARG A 201 -6.87 -7.11 -2.15
N CYS A 202 -6.45 -7.46 -3.37
CA CYS A 202 -6.89 -6.76 -4.58
C CYS A 202 -8.41 -6.89 -4.79
N ILE A 203 -8.96 -8.09 -4.55
CA ILE A 203 -10.40 -8.34 -4.61
C ILE A 203 -11.14 -7.53 -3.54
N GLU A 204 -10.67 -7.52 -2.28
CA GLU A 204 -11.28 -6.73 -1.22
C GLU A 204 -11.31 -5.23 -1.55
N LEU A 205 -10.20 -4.69 -2.09
CA LEU A 205 -10.13 -3.30 -2.55
C LEU A 205 -11.10 -3.02 -3.70
N ALA A 206 -11.17 -3.93 -4.68
CA ALA A 206 -12.07 -3.80 -5.83
C ALA A 206 -13.54 -3.84 -5.41
N ASP A 207 -13.92 -4.80 -4.58
CA ASP A 207 -15.31 -5.01 -4.13
C ASP A 207 -15.77 -3.90 -3.20
N LYS A 208 -14.93 -3.51 -2.23
CA LYS A 208 -15.31 -2.54 -1.19
C LYS A 208 -15.27 -1.11 -1.69
N TYR A 209 -14.23 -0.74 -2.44
CA TYR A 209 -13.99 0.64 -2.82
C TYR A 209 -14.24 0.93 -4.29
N GLN A 210 -14.49 -0.07 -5.14
CA GLN A 210 -14.81 0.09 -6.57
C GLN A 210 -13.97 1.18 -7.27
N PRO A 211 -12.62 1.10 -7.19
CA PRO A 211 -11.76 2.05 -7.87
C PRO A 211 -11.94 1.93 -9.39
N GLN A 212 -12.00 3.06 -10.08
CA GLN A 212 -12.09 3.11 -11.54
C GLN A 212 -10.71 3.03 -12.21
N LEU A 213 -9.65 3.19 -11.42
CA LEU A 213 -8.27 2.97 -11.80
C LEU A 213 -7.59 2.17 -10.68
N PHE A 214 -7.05 1.01 -11.03
CA PHE A 214 -6.25 0.20 -10.11
C PHE A 214 -4.78 0.27 -10.56
N TYR A 215 -3.92 0.81 -9.72
CA TYR A 215 -2.49 0.93 -9.98
C TYR A 215 -1.73 -0.17 -9.22
N PHE A 216 -0.77 -0.79 -9.89
CA PHE A 216 0.15 -1.75 -9.30
C PHE A 216 1.57 -1.25 -9.46
N ASP A 217 2.36 -1.36 -8.41
CA ASP A 217 3.79 -1.05 -8.49
C ASP A 217 4.56 -2.13 -9.27
N TRP A 218 5.80 -1.81 -9.63
CA TRP A 218 6.63 -2.50 -10.62
C TRP A 218 6.75 -4.02 -10.40
N TRP A 219 6.78 -4.49 -9.14
CA TRP A 219 7.02 -5.90 -8.81
C TRP A 219 5.89 -6.86 -9.25
N ILE A 220 4.79 -6.34 -9.81
CA ILE A 220 3.78 -7.14 -10.51
C ILE A 220 4.33 -7.87 -11.74
N GLU A 221 5.47 -7.44 -12.29
CA GLU A 221 6.11 -8.08 -13.45
C GLU A 221 6.80 -9.41 -13.11
N GLN A 222 6.87 -9.80 -11.83
CA GLN A 222 7.51 -11.04 -11.42
C GLN A 222 6.84 -12.26 -12.07
N PRO A 223 7.60 -13.28 -12.51
CA PRO A 223 7.03 -14.49 -13.12
C PRO A 223 5.97 -15.18 -12.27
N ALA A 224 6.09 -15.08 -10.94
CA ALA A 224 5.13 -15.62 -9.98
C ALA A 224 3.74 -14.96 -10.05
N ALA A 225 3.63 -13.72 -10.52
CA ALA A 225 2.35 -13.05 -10.69
C ALA A 225 1.58 -13.53 -11.93
N LYS A 226 2.27 -14.10 -12.94
CA LYS A 226 1.68 -14.48 -14.23
C LYS A 226 0.41 -15.35 -14.14
N PRO A 227 0.29 -16.35 -13.24
CA PRO A 227 -0.93 -17.14 -13.11
C PRO A 227 -2.13 -16.37 -12.54
N TYR A 228 -1.88 -15.21 -11.92
CA TYR A 228 -2.88 -14.37 -11.24
C TYR A 228 -3.28 -13.16 -12.09
N LEU A 229 -2.48 -12.77 -13.08
CA LEU A 229 -2.82 -11.76 -14.09
C LEU A 229 -3.66 -12.39 -15.20
N ARG A 230 -4.93 -12.70 -14.90
CA ARG A 230 -5.83 -13.34 -15.86
C ARG A 230 -7.28 -12.96 -15.63
#